data_AF-A0A132EVT6-F1
#
_entry.id   AF-A0A132EVT6-F1
#
_cell.length_a   1.000
_cell.length_b   1.000
_cell.length_c   1.000
_cell.angle_alpha   90.00
_cell.angle_beta   90.00
_cell.angle_gamma   90.00
#
_symmetry.space_group_name_H-M   'P 1'
#
loop_
_entity.id
_entity.type
_entity.pdbx_description
1 polymer ?
#
loop_
_entity_poly.entity_id
_entity_poly.type
_entity_poly.pdbx_seq_one_letter_code
_entity_poly.pdbx_strand_id
1 'polypeptide(L)'
;MSEDTFAFRLKVLLEHKKLSLQQVADVVGISRPAVHKWTRGGEIDYSNLRKLAAFLDVNWVWLRYGDDAVKDLGIGAQPELPMTDLRRRYTAEIVSSEARMKHAQEAAGIVTWEWNLVSDELIYSDNCAKLYGREIHSNEEFWDILHPDERSWLNSRALQEAVDARKPYVWEFRIVLPDGTVRWIESRTATLVDDAGRPTRMVGTTIDISARKALEQQLRAQIALLADAERLAGRGAWQWRQALDEVIVSDEWCRLFGVERDDAPHRHAQLQARVHPDDRAARDAALHEAMAKQGDYRALYRALLPDGTVRLMLEQGRARPDDEGDGVRVTAMCRAAEPADAIAFATQPAAAATPH
;
A
#
# COMPACT_ATOMS: atom_id res chain seq x y z
N MET A 1 31.03 -2.75 -28.45
CA MET A 1 31.24 -2.64 -29.91
C MET A 1 29.90 -2.91 -30.54
N SER A 2 29.40 -2.04 -31.43
CA SER A 2 28.02 -2.12 -31.95
C SER A 2 27.72 -3.52 -32.49
N GLU A 3 26.65 -4.13 -31.96
CA GLU A 3 26.22 -5.51 -32.26
C GLU A 3 25.54 -5.65 -33.63
N ASP A 4 25.52 -4.58 -34.44
CA ASP A 4 24.79 -4.53 -35.72
C ASP A 4 25.68 -4.08 -36.90
N THR A 5 26.88 -4.65 -37.02
CA THR A 5 27.76 -4.42 -38.18
C THR A 5 27.64 -5.54 -39.22
N PHE A 6 27.89 -5.22 -40.50
CA PHE A 6 27.92 -6.22 -41.59
C PHE A 6 28.84 -7.42 -41.28
N ALA A 7 30.02 -7.13 -40.74
CA ALA A 7 31.00 -8.16 -40.37
C ALA A 7 30.49 -9.11 -39.28
N PHE A 8 29.75 -8.57 -38.31
CA PHE A 8 29.12 -9.36 -37.25
C PHE A 8 28.01 -10.25 -37.82
N ARG A 9 27.07 -9.68 -38.58
CA ARG A 9 25.98 -10.45 -39.23
C ARG A 9 26.50 -11.55 -40.14
N LEU A 10 27.55 -11.27 -40.92
CA LEU A 10 28.19 -12.27 -41.77
C LEU A 10 28.79 -13.42 -40.95
N LYS A 11 29.49 -13.14 -39.84
CA LYS A 11 30.05 -14.19 -38.97
C LYS A 11 28.97 -15.12 -38.41
N VAL A 12 27.90 -14.54 -37.86
CA VAL A 12 26.79 -15.30 -37.28
C VAL A 12 26.14 -16.21 -38.32
N LEU A 13 25.93 -15.71 -39.55
CA LEU A 13 25.35 -16.50 -40.63
C LEU A 13 26.24 -17.68 -41.06
N LEU A 14 27.55 -17.47 -41.13
CA LEU A 14 28.50 -18.53 -41.49
C LEU A 14 28.56 -19.62 -40.41
N GLU A 15 28.58 -19.23 -39.14
CA GLU A 15 28.53 -20.17 -38.01
C GLU A 15 27.21 -20.96 -38.01
N HIS A 16 26.08 -20.27 -38.17
CA HIS A 16 24.76 -20.90 -38.17
C HIS A 16 24.57 -21.90 -39.32
N LYS A 17 24.92 -21.49 -40.55
CA LYS A 17 24.80 -22.35 -41.73
C LYS A 17 25.96 -23.36 -41.86
N LYS A 18 26.88 -23.40 -40.89
CA LYS A 18 28.09 -24.25 -40.87
C LYS A 18 28.90 -24.13 -42.16
N LEU A 19 29.02 -22.91 -42.68
CA LEU A 19 29.72 -22.59 -43.91
C LEU A 19 31.17 -22.17 -43.61
N SER A 20 32.11 -22.75 -44.35
CA SER A 20 33.50 -22.34 -44.32
C SER A 20 33.73 -21.08 -45.17
N LEU A 21 34.76 -20.30 -44.81
CA LEU A 21 35.19 -19.15 -45.62
C LEU A 21 35.59 -19.55 -47.05
N GLN A 22 36.01 -20.79 -47.27
CA GLN A 22 36.36 -21.31 -48.59
C GLN A 22 35.11 -21.51 -49.46
N GLN A 23 34.05 -22.11 -48.91
CA GLN A 23 32.78 -22.28 -49.63
C GLN A 23 32.18 -20.94 -50.07
N VAL A 24 32.28 -19.91 -49.22
CA VAL A 24 31.83 -18.55 -49.56
C VAL A 24 32.70 -17.96 -50.68
N ALA A 25 34.01 -18.16 -50.60
CA ALA A 25 34.96 -17.66 -51.59
C ALA A 25 34.69 -18.27 -52.97
N ASP A 26 34.43 -19.58 -53.01
CA ASP A 26 34.14 -20.34 -54.23
C ASP A 26 32.83 -19.88 -54.89
N VAL A 27 31.79 -19.61 -54.10
CA VAL A 27 30.48 -19.17 -54.62
C VAL A 27 30.48 -17.72 -55.10
N VAL A 28 31.17 -16.83 -54.38
CA VAL A 28 31.24 -15.41 -54.76
C VAL A 28 32.25 -15.19 -55.88
N GLY A 29 33.21 -16.11 -56.05
CA GLY A 29 34.27 -16.07 -57.07
C GLY A 29 35.45 -15.18 -56.66
N ILE A 30 35.83 -15.20 -55.38
CA ILE A 30 36.90 -14.37 -54.81
C ILE A 30 37.86 -15.20 -53.96
N SER A 31 38.91 -14.58 -53.42
CA SER A 31 39.88 -15.27 -52.56
C SER A 31 39.36 -15.43 -51.12
N ARG A 32 39.70 -16.56 -50.47
CA ARG A 32 39.41 -16.80 -49.04
C ARG A 32 39.92 -15.67 -48.12
N PRO A 33 41.11 -15.08 -48.32
CA PRO A 33 41.55 -13.91 -47.55
C PRO A 33 40.63 -12.69 -47.68
N ALA A 34 40.02 -12.47 -48.85
CA ALA A 34 39.08 -11.38 -49.05
C ALA A 34 37.77 -11.60 -48.25
N VAL A 35 37.23 -12.82 -48.23
CA VAL A 35 36.09 -13.18 -47.36
C VAL A 35 36.45 -13.01 -45.88
N HIS A 36 37.65 -13.40 -45.49
CA HIS A 36 38.15 -13.22 -44.12
C HIS A 36 38.31 -11.75 -43.73
N LYS A 37 38.60 -10.86 -44.69
CA LYS A 37 38.63 -9.41 -44.46
C LYS A 37 37.22 -8.88 -44.15
N TRP A 38 36.18 -9.36 -44.83
CA TRP A 38 34.79 -8.98 -44.59
C TRP A 38 34.31 -9.33 -43.19
N THR A 39 34.67 -10.51 -42.67
CA THR A 39 34.32 -10.91 -41.30
C THR A 39 35.05 -10.11 -40.21
N ARG A 40 36.04 -9.28 -40.58
CA ARG A 40 36.80 -8.40 -39.67
C ARG A 40 36.51 -6.91 -39.88
N GLY A 41 35.43 -6.56 -40.58
CA GLY A 41 35.04 -5.16 -40.82
C GLY A 41 35.57 -4.57 -42.12
N GLY A 42 36.12 -5.40 -43.01
CA GLY A 42 36.48 -4.96 -44.36
C GLY A 42 35.27 -4.66 -45.23
N GLU A 43 35.44 -3.70 -46.14
CA GLU A 43 34.40 -3.32 -47.09
C GLU A 43 34.14 -4.44 -48.11
N ILE A 44 32.85 -4.58 -48.47
CA ILE A 44 32.37 -5.43 -49.56
C ILE A 44 31.79 -4.52 -50.65
N ASP A 45 32.08 -4.81 -51.92
CA ASP A 45 31.44 -4.13 -53.03
C ASP A 45 30.00 -4.64 -53.27
N TYR A 46 29.23 -3.89 -54.03
CA TYR A 46 27.82 -4.18 -54.27
C TYR A 46 27.59 -5.51 -55.01
N SER A 47 28.44 -5.84 -55.98
CA SER A 47 28.30 -7.06 -56.79
C SER A 47 28.50 -8.31 -55.93
N ASN A 48 29.55 -8.30 -55.11
CA ASN A 48 29.86 -9.39 -54.19
C ASN A 48 28.84 -9.50 -53.06
N LEU A 49 28.33 -8.38 -52.55
CA LEU A 49 27.25 -8.37 -51.57
C LEU A 49 25.98 -9.04 -52.08
N ARG A 50 25.58 -8.78 -53.34
CA ARG A 50 24.39 -9.39 -53.95
C ARG A 50 24.54 -10.90 -54.10
N LYS A 51 25.71 -11.37 -54.57
CA LYS A 51 26.02 -12.80 -54.68
C LYS A 51 26.02 -13.49 -53.31
N LEU A 52 26.64 -12.84 -52.33
CA LEU A 52 26.72 -13.34 -50.95
C LEU A 52 25.32 -13.44 -50.32
N ALA A 53 24.50 -12.39 -50.45
CA ALA A 53 23.13 -12.38 -49.92
C ALA A 53 22.24 -13.46 -50.57
N ALA A 54 22.35 -13.63 -51.89
CA ALA A 54 21.64 -14.69 -52.61
C ALA A 54 22.09 -16.09 -52.15
N PHE A 55 23.39 -16.31 -51.96
CA PHE A 55 23.92 -17.57 -51.47
C PHE A 55 23.49 -17.88 -50.03
N LEU A 56 23.45 -16.86 -49.18
CA LEU A 56 23.04 -16.99 -47.79
C LEU A 56 21.51 -17.02 -47.62
N ASP A 57 20.75 -16.81 -48.70
CA ASP A 57 19.29 -16.72 -48.70
C ASP A 57 18.78 -15.66 -47.71
N VAL A 58 19.32 -14.45 -47.82
CA VAL A 58 18.98 -13.30 -46.96
C VAL A 58 18.83 -12.03 -47.79
N ASN A 59 18.10 -11.05 -47.25
CA ASN A 59 17.99 -9.74 -47.88
C ASN A 59 19.35 -9.01 -47.87
N TRP A 60 19.81 -8.52 -49.02
CA TRP A 60 21.11 -7.85 -49.15
C TRP A 60 21.19 -6.50 -48.43
N VAL A 61 20.06 -5.76 -48.34
CA VAL A 61 19.95 -4.48 -47.62
C VAL A 61 20.13 -4.76 -46.13
N TRP A 62 19.41 -5.73 -45.61
CA TRP A 62 19.56 -6.21 -44.23
C TRP A 62 21.01 -6.64 -43.95
N LEU A 63 21.58 -7.47 -44.83
CA LEU A 63 22.94 -7.98 -44.64
C LEU A 63 23.94 -6.82 -44.49
N ARG A 64 23.82 -5.76 -45.30
CA ARG A 64 24.73 -4.61 -45.27
C ARG A 64 24.43 -3.58 -44.19
N TYR A 65 23.16 -3.25 -43.96
CA TYR A 65 22.76 -2.07 -43.18
C TYR A 65 22.04 -2.40 -41.87
N GLY A 66 21.71 -3.67 -41.61
CA GLY A 66 21.09 -4.08 -40.35
C GLY A 66 19.59 -3.86 -40.32
N ASP A 67 19.02 -4.01 -39.13
CA ASP A 67 17.57 -4.07 -38.92
C ASP A 67 16.89 -2.71 -39.08
N ASP A 68 17.58 -1.62 -38.74
CA ASP A 68 17.03 -0.26 -38.80
C ASP A 68 16.76 0.19 -40.24
N ALA A 69 17.68 -0.13 -41.17
CA ALA A 69 17.52 0.22 -42.59
C ALA A 69 16.40 -0.56 -43.30
N VAL A 70 16.03 -1.74 -42.78
CA VAL A 70 14.97 -2.58 -43.34
C VAL A 70 13.59 -2.11 -42.86
N LYS A 71 13.50 -1.61 -41.62
CA LYS A 71 12.29 -0.98 -41.06
C LYS A 71 11.90 0.28 -41.83
N ASP A 72 12.87 1.14 -42.15
CA ASP A 72 12.61 2.38 -42.89
C ASP A 72 12.16 2.14 -44.35
N LEU A 73 12.45 0.97 -44.92
CA LEU A 73 12.14 0.62 -46.31
C LEU A 73 10.93 -0.32 -46.46
N GLY A 74 10.31 -0.76 -45.37
CA GLY A 74 9.11 -1.62 -45.39
C GLY A 74 9.31 -3.01 -46.03
N ILE A 75 10.54 -3.52 -46.08
CA ILE A 75 10.85 -4.80 -46.74
C ILE A 75 10.78 -5.96 -45.73
N GLY A 76 9.68 -6.71 -45.75
CA GLY A 76 9.47 -7.89 -44.91
C GLY A 76 10.26 -9.11 -45.40
N ALA A 77 11.46 -9.33 -44.85
CA ALA A 77 12.13 -10.63 -44.83
C ALA A 77 13.20 -10.64 -43.72
N GLN A 78 12.79 -10.96 -42.49
CA GLN A 78 13.72 -11.29 -41.40
C GLN A 78 14.14 -12.75 -41.54
N PRO A 79 15.43 -13.09 -41.65
CA PRO A 79 15.89 -14.44 -41.40
C PRO A 79 15.89 -14.69 -39.89
N GLU A 80 15.25 -15.76 -39.43
CA GLU A 80 15.35 -16.24 -38.05
C GLU A 80 16.79 -16.65 -37.75
N LEU A 81 17.54 -15.78 -37.07
CA LEU A 81 18.86 -16.11 -36.52
C LEU A 81 18.69 -16.86 -35.18
N PRO A 82 19.51 -17.88 -34.90
CA PRO A 82 19.46 -18.59 -33.63
C PRO A 82 19.82 -17.67 -32.45
N MET A 83 19.00 -17.74 -31.39
CA MET A 83 19.17 -17.02 -30.12
C MET A 83 20.60 -17.23 -29.56
N THR A 84 21.43 -16.19 -29.53
CA THR A 84 22.77 -16.22 -28.90
C THR A 84 22.67 -16.58 -27.41
N ASP A 85 23.70 -17.22 -26.84
CA ASP A 85 23.70 -17.64 -25.42
C ASP A 85 23.47 -16.47 -24.44
N LEU A 86 23.86 -15.24 -24.83
CA LEU A 86 23.60 -14.03 -24.06
C LEU A 86 22.12 -13.64 -24.09
N ARG A 87 21.47 -13.68 -25.25
CA ARG A 87 20.03 -13.40 -25.39
C ARG A 87 19.19 -14.49 -24.69
N ARG A 88 19.62 -15.76 -24.74
CA ARG A 88 19.00 -16.85 -23.94
C ARG A 88 19.06 -16.58 -22.44
N ARG A 89 20.21 -16.13 -21.93
CA ARG A 89 20.37 -15.76 -20.51
C ARG A 89 19.47 -14.58 -20.13
N TYR A 90 19.48 -13.50 -20.90
CA TYR A 90 18.62 -12.34 -20.61
C TYR A 90 17.13 -12.67 -20.74
N THR A 91 16.71 -13.42 -21.75
CA THR A 91 15.31 -13.85 -21.87
C THR A 91 14.92 -14.77 -20.72
N ALA A 92 15.78 -15.71 -20.32
CA ALA A 92 15.52 -16.56 -19.14
C ALA A 92 15.44 -15.73 -17.84
N GLU A 93 16.28 -14.69 -17.71
CA GLU A 93 16.26 -13.79 -16.56
C GLU A 93 14.99 -12.93 -16.53
N ILE A 94 14.57 -12.36 -17.66
CA ILE A 94 13.31 -11.61 -17.81
C ILE A 94 12.14 -12.52 -17.46
N VAL A 95 12.03 -13.70 -18.08
CA VAL A 95 10.94 -14.66 -17.82
C VAL A 95 10.92 -15.07 -16.35
N SER A 96 12.08 -15.31 -15.75
CA SER A 96 12.18 -15.67 -14.33
C SER A 96 11.80 -14.50 -13.41
N SER A 97 12.15 -13.27 -13.77
CA SER A 97 11.78 -12.06 -13.03
C SER A 97 10.29 -11.78 -13.13
N GLU A 98 9.72 -11.87 -14.34
CA GLU A 98 8.28 -11.73 -14.61
C GLU A 98 7.47 -12.78 -13.84
N ALA A 99 7.91 -14.04 -13.85
CA ALA A 99 7.25 -15.10 -13.08
C ALA A 99 7.26 -14.78 -11.57
N ARG A 100 8.40 -14.36 -11.01
CA ARG A 100 8.46 -13.94 -9.61
C ARG A 100 7.55 -12.76 -9.31
N MET A 101 7.51 -11.76 -10.19
CA MET A 101 6.65 -10.59 -10.04
C MET A 101 5.17 -10.99 -10.04
N LYS A 102 4.76 -11.81 -11.00
CA LYS A 102 3.38 -12.32 -11.11
C LYS A 102 2.98 -13.11 -9.86
N HIS A 103 3.85 -14.01 -9.39
CA HIS A 103 3.57 -14.76 -8.15
C HIS A 103 3.46 -13.85 -6.92
N ALA A 104 4.30 -12.82 -6.81
CA ALA A 104 4.22 -11.86 -5.72
C ALA A 104 2.91 -11.05 -5.76
N GLN A 105 2.48 -10.61 -6.94
CA GLN A 105 1.21 -9.91 -7.14
C GLN A 105 0.02 -10.79 -6.79
N GLU A 106 0.00 -12.04 -7.27
CA GLU A 106 -1.06 -12.99 -6.97
C GLU A 106 -1.14 -13.33 -5.48
N ALA A 107 -0.01 -13.59 -4.83
CA ALA A 107 0.05 -13.90 -3.41
C ALA A 107 -0.38 -12.70 -2.53
N ALA A 108 -0.06 -11.48 -2.96
CA ALA A 108 -0.49 -10.26 -2.30
C ALA A 108 -1.94 -9.86 -2.63
N GLY A 109 -2.62 -10.57 -3.54
CA GLY A 109 -3.96 -10.20 -4.00
C GLY A 109 -4.00 -8.87 -4.77
N ILE A 110 -2.86 -8.43 -5.31
CA ILE A 110 -2.73 -7.17 -6.05
C ILE A 110 -3.11 -7.43 -7.50
N VAL A 111 -4.11 -6.72 -8.00
CA VAL A 111 -4.44 -6.64 -9.42
C VAL A 111 -3.72 -5.45 -10.01
N THR A 112 -3.04 -5.61 -11.14
CA THR A 112 -2.46 -4.50 -11.90
C THR A 112 -3.33 -4.21 -13.10
N TRP A 113 -3.39 -2.95 -13.50
CA TRP A 113 -4.08 -2.55 -14.72
C TRP A 113 -3.37 -1.43 -15.44
N GLU A 114 -3.56 -1.40 -16.75
CA GLU A 114 -3.06 -0.38 -17.65
C GLU A 114 -4.18 0.03 -18.59
N TRP A 115 -4.42 1.33 -18.66
CA TRP A 115 -5.38 1.93 -19.56
C TRP A 115 -4.66 2.89 -20.51
N ASN A 116 -4.77 2.62 -21.80
CA ASN A 116 -4.30 3.52 -22.84
C ASN A 116 -5.35 4.61 -23.09
N LEU A 117 -5.04 5.85 -22.69
CA LEU A 117 -5.97 6.99 -22.80
C LEU A 117 -6.21 7.43 -24.25
N VAL A 118 -5.41 6.96 -25.21
CA VAL A 118 -5.53 7.31 -26.63
C VAL A 118 -6.34 6.28 -27.40
N SER A 119 -6.05 4.99 -27.20
CA SER A 119 -6.75 3.89 -27.90
C SER A 119 -7.93 3.31 -27.13
N ASP A 120 -8.11 3.70 -25.87
CA ASP A 120 -9.06 3.14 -24.91
C ASP A 120 -8.84 1.65 -24.60
N GLU A 121 -7.65 1.13 -24.88
CA GLU A 121 -7.27 -0.26 -24.58
C GLU A 121 -7.03 -0.42 -23.06
N LEU A 122 -7.68 -1.43 -22.46
CA LEU A 122 -7.61 -1.73 -21.04
C LEU A 122 -7.05 -3.14 -20.83
N ILE A 123 -5.99 -3.24 -20.03
CA ILE A 123 -5.29 -4.50 -19.73
C ILE A 123 -5.30 -4.68 -18.21
N TYR A 124 -5.71 -5.86 -17.75
CA TYR A 124 -5.61 -6.29 -16.36
C TYR A 124 -4.65 -7.48 -16.22
N SER A 125 -4.13 -7.69 -15.02
CA SER A 125 -3.46 -8.95 -14.66
C SER A 125 -4.44 -10.11 -14.53
N ASP A 126 -3.97 -11.33 -14.77
CA ASP A 126 -4.76 -12.58 -14.79
C ASP A 126 -5.58 -12.85 -13.51
N ASN A 127 -5.24 -12.23 -12.38
CA ASN A 127 -5.98 -12.37 -11.13
C ASN A 127 -7.16 -11.41 -10.99
N CYS A 128 -7.48 -10.59 -12.01
CA CYS A 128 -8.54 -9.59 -11.94
C CYS A 128 -9.90 -10.19 -11.63
N ALA A 129 -10.23 -11.34 -12.23
CA ALA A 129 -11.50 -12.03 -11.99
C ALA A 129 -11.67 -12.50 -10.54
N LYS A 130 -10.58 -12.78 -9.81
CA LYS A 130 -10.66 -13.13 -8.38
C LYS A 130 -11.11 -11.94 -7.53
N LEU A 131 -10.68 -10.72 -7.89
CA LEU A 131 -10.99 -9.49 -7.18
C LEU A 131 -12.34 -8.91 -7.59
N TYR A 132 -12.64 -8.86 -8.89
CA TYR A 132 -13.89 -8.27 -9.42
C TYR A 132 -15.03 -9.27 -9.58
N GLY A 133 -14.78 -10.57 -9.41
CA GLY A 133 -15.76 -11.65 -9.63
C GLY A 133 -16.03 -11.97 -11.10
N ARG A 134 -15.42 -11.23 -12.03
CA ARG A 134 -15.44 -11.45 -13.48
C ARG A 134 -14.21 -10.83 -14.14
N GLU A 135 -13.88 -11.29 -15.33
CA GLU A 135 -12.93 -10.59 -16.20
C GLU A 135 -13.49 -9.22 -16.59
N ILE A 136 -12.60 -8.25 -16.79
CA ILE A 136 -12.94 -6.90 -17.25
C ILE A 136 -12.09 -6.60 -18.49
N HIS A 137 -12.76 -6.28 -19.59
CA HIS A 137 -12.12 -6.07 -20.89
C HIS A 137 -12.30 -4.65 -21.43
N SER A 138 -13.18 -3.85 -20.82
CA SER A 138 -13.45 -2.48 -21.22
C SER A 138 -13.75 -1.58 -20.03
N ASN A 139 -13.62 -0.28 -20.22
CA ASN A 139 -14.01 0.69 -19.20
C ASN A 139 -15.51 0.64 -18.89
N GLU A 140 -16.36 0.37 -19.88
CA GLU A 140 -17.81 0.18 -19.68
C GLU A 140 -18.09 -0.96 -18.69
N GLU A 141 -17.43 -2.11 -18.87
CA GLU A 141 -17.55 -3.24 -17.95
C GLU A 141 -17.03 -2.91 -16.55
N PHE A 142 -16.01 -2.07 -16.42
CA PHE A 142 -15.54 -1.58 -15.13
C PHE A 142 -16.56 -0.64 -14.46
N TRP A 143 -17.17 0.28 -15.21
CA TRP A 143 -18.17 1.20 -14.66
C TRP A 143 -19.43 0.48 -14.17
N ASP A 144 -19.80 -0.63 -14.83
CA ASP A 144 -20.94 -1.45 -14.45
C ASP A 144 -20.81 -2.11 -13.07
N ILE A 145 -19.60 -2.48 -12.66
CA ILE A 145 -19.38 -3.11 -11.35
C ILE A 145 -19.28 -2.10 -10.22
N LEU A 146 -19.10 -0.80 -10.50
CA LEU A 146 -19.08 0.21 -9.45
C LEU A 146 -20.43 0.31 -8.74
N HIS A 147 -20.37 0.58 -7.44
CA HIS A 147 -21.57 0.86 -6.66
C HIS A 147 -22.31 2.08 -7.25
N PRO A 148 -23.66 2.07 -7.33
CA PRO A 148 -24.43 3.14 -7.98
C PRO A 148 -24.09 4.56 -7.51
N ASP A 149 -23.86 4.73 -6.20
CA ASP A 149 -23.46 6.01 -5.59
C ASP A 149 -22.14 6.59 -6.13
N GLU A 150 -21.26 5.75 -6.68
CA GLU A 150 -19.88 6.11 -7.02
C GLU A 150 -19.68 6.32 -8.52
N ARG A 151 -20.56 5.76 -9.36
CA ARG A 151 -20.47 5.83 -10.82
C ARG A 151 -20.34 7.27 -11.35
N SER A 152 -21.13 8.20 -10.82
CA SER A 152 -21.11 9.59 -11.26
C SER A 152 -19.86 10.35 -10.82
N TRP A 153 -19.35 10.05 -9.62
CA TRP A 153 -18.20 10.76 -9.04
C TRP A 153 -16.87 10.28 -9.63
N LEU A 154 -16.69 8.96 -9.77
CA LEU A 154 -15.44 8.37 -10.25
C LEU A 154 -15.19 8.72 -11.73
N ASN A 155 -16.25 8.71 -12.55
CA ASN A 155 -16.17 8.96 -13.99
C ASN A 155 -15.87 10.43 -14.34
N SER A 156 -16.39 11.40 -13.57
CA SER A 156 -16.33 12.82 -13.97
C SER A 156 -15.21 13.62 -13.30
N ARG A 157 -15.02 13.44 -11.98
CA ARG A 157 -14.14 14.31 -11.20
C ARG A 157 -12.82 13.64 -10.83
N ALA A 158 -12.89 12.40 -10.35
CA ALA A 158 -11.70 11.69 -9.88
C ALA A 158 -10.73 11.37 -11.02
N LEU A 159 -11.25 11.02 -12.20
CA LEU A 159 -10.44 10.77 -13.38
C LEU A 159 -9.73 12.03 -13.88
N GLN A 160 -10.46 13.16 -13.98
CA GLN A 160 -9.87 14.44 -14.37
C GLN A 160 -8.75 14.86 -13.40
N GLU A 161 -9.01 14.75 -12.09
CA GLU A 161 -8.01 15.05 -11.06
C GLU A 161 -6.78 14.14 -11.17
N ALA A 162 -6.93 12.85 -11.47
CA ALA A 162 -5.81 11.92 -11.62
C ALA A 162 -5.00 12.14 -12.92
N VAL A 163 -5.65 12.60 -13.98
CA VAL A 163 -4.98 12.97 -15.24
C VAL A 163 -4.19 14.28 -15.06
N ASP A 164 -4.75 15.24 -14.34
CA ASP A 164 -4.10 16.53 -14.06
C ASP A 164 -3.02 16.41 -12.97
N ALA A 165 -3.21 15.48 -12.02
CA ALA A 165 -2.24 15.21 -10.98
C ALA A 165 -1.03 14.48 -11.55
N ARG A 166 0.11 15.19 -11.63
CA ARG A 166 1.43 14.60 -11.87
C ARG A 166 1.96 13.77 -10.67
N LYS A 167 1.08 13.32 -9.78
CA LYS A 167 1.40 12.55 -8.58
C LYS A 167 0.47 11.33 -8.51
N PRO A 168 0.92 10.22 -7.90
CA PRO A 168 0.06 9.07 -7.72
C PRO A 168 -1.22 9.43 -6.98
N TYR A 169 -2.37 9.04 -7.53
CA TYR A 169 -3.68 9.25 -6.92
C TYR A 169 -4.16 7.94 -6.29
N VAL A 170 -4.81 8.03 -5.13
CA VAL A 170 -5.41 6.87 -4.45
C VAL A 170 -6.92 7.03 -4.40
N TRP A 171 -7.63 6.05 -4.95
CA TRP A 171 -9.09 5.95 -4.89
C TRP A 171 -9.48 4.85 -3.91
N GLU A 172 -10.47 5.14 -3.06
CA GLU A 172 -11.19 4.12 -2.31
C GLU A 172 -12.67 4.14 -2.75
N PHE A 173 -13.17 3.02 -3.26
CA PHE A 173 -14.54 2.91 -3.78
C PHE A 173 -15.09 1.50 -3.57
N ARG A 174 -16.38 1.33 -3.78
CA ARG A 174 -17.13 0.08 -3.66
C ARG A 174 -17.44 -0.49 -5.04
N ILE A 175 -17.27 -1.81 -5.14
CA ILE A 175 -17.77 -2.59 -6.27
C ILE A 175 -18.89 -3.51 -5.78
N VAL A 176 -19.76 -3.90 -6.71
CA VAL A 176 -20.81 -4.89 -6.51
C VAL A 176 -20.46 -6.10 -7.37
N LEU A 177 -20.22 -7.24 -6.72
CA LEU A 177 -19.96 -8.50 -7.37
C LEU A 177 -21.23 -9.07 -8.03
N PRO A 178 -21.11 -10.04 -8.96
CA PRO A 178 -22.27 -10.69 -9.59
C PRO A 178 -23.26 -11.33 -8.59
N ASP A 179 -22.79 -11.75 -7.41
CA ASP A 179 -23.63 -12.32 -6.34
C ASP A 179 -24.31 -11.25 -5.46
N GLY A 180 -24.08 -9.97 -5.74
CA GLY A 180 -24.59 -8.82 -4.98
C GLY A 180 -23.71 -8.40 -3.80
N THR A 181 -22.61 -9.12 -3.51
CA THR A 181 -21.68 -8.76 -2.44
C THR A 181 -20.98 -7.44 -2.76
N VAL A 182 -20.93 -6.54 -1.78
CA VAL A 182 -20.19 -5.28 -1.90
C VAL A 182 -18.76 -5.47 -1.40
N ARG A 183 -17.76 -5.12 -2.22
CA ARG A 183 -16.35 -5.05 -1.81
C ARG A 183 -15.85 -3.62 -1.81
N TRP A 184 -15.04 -3.28 -0.82
CA TRP A 184 -14.25 -2.05 -0.82
C TRP A 184 -12.92 -2.27 -1.50
N ILE A 185 -12.59 -1.38 -2.43
CA ILE A 185 -11.43 -1.44 -3.28
C ILE A 185 -10.58 -0.19 -3.04
N GLU A 186 -9.27 -0.37 -2.90
CA GLU A 186 -8.28 0.70 -2.98
C GLU A 186 -7.54 0.57 -4.31
N SER A 187 -7.54 1.61 -5.12
CA SER A 187 -6.80 1.66 -6.38
C SER A 187 -5.81 2.81 -6.36
N ARG A 188 -4.53 2.51 -6.59
CA ARG A 188 -3.46 3.50 -6.69
C ARG A 188 -3.03 3.64 -8.14
N THR A 189 -2.99 4.86 -8.65
CA THR A 189 -2.81 5.11 -10.08
C THR A 189 -1.72 6.13 -10.34
N ALA A 190 -1.03 5.97 -11.47
CA ALA A 190 -0.07 6.93 -11.99
C ALA A 190 -0.34 7.17 -13.47
N THR A 191 -0.38 8.43 -13.85
CA THR A 191 -0.56 8.86 -15.25
C THR A 191 0.80 9.03 -15.91
N LEU A 192 1.01 8.33 -17.02
CA LEU A 192 2.18 8.43 -17.87
C LEU A 192 1.91 9.45 -18.98
N VAL A 193 2.91 10.29 -19.26
CA VAL A 193 2.81 11.37 -20.25
C VAL A 193 3.85 11.19 -21.35
N ASP A 194 3.58 11.73 -22.54
CA ASP A 194 4.55 11.82 -23.63
C ASP A 194 5.56 12.98 -23.44
N ASP A 195 6.51 13.11 -24.38
CA ASP A 195 7.54 14.17 -24.38
C ASP A 195 6.95 15.59 -24.46
N ALA A 196 5.71 15.74 -24.94
CA ALA A 196 4.97 17.00 -24.97
C ALA A 196 4.16 17.25 -23.68
N GLY A 197 4.25 16.34 -22.70
CA GLY A 197 3.53 16.41 -21.43
C GLY A 197 2.05 16.02 -21.52
N ARG A 198 1.63 15.36 -22.60
CA ARG A 198 0.25 14.91 -22.79
C ARG A 198 0.06 13.52 -22.16
N PRO A 199 -1.00 13.29 -21.38
CA PRO A 199 -1.35 11.98 -20.85
C PRO A 199 -1.54 10.95 -21.97
N THR A 200 -0.84 9.82 -21.88
CA THR A 200 -0.94 8.72 -22.87
C THR A 200 -1.47 7.44 -22.26
N ARG A 201 -1.10 7.14 -21.00
CA ARG A 201 -1.49 5.91 -20.31
C ARG A 201 -1.73 6.18 -18.83
N MET A 202 -2.58 5.38 -18.22
CA MET A 202 -2.71 5.27 -16.77
C MET A 202 -2.37 3.85 -16.37
N VAL A 203 -1.51 3.71 -15.38
CA VAL A 203 -1.18 2.41 -14.78
C VAL A 203 -1.59 2.43 -13.32
N GLY A 204 -2.07 1.31 -12.81
CA GLY A 204 -2.51 1.23 -11.43
C GLY A 204 -2.41 -0.15 -10.81
N THR A 205 -2.50 -0.15 -9.49
CA THR A 205 -2.63 -1.35 -8.68
C THR A 205 -3.89 -1.26 -7.84
N THR A 206 -4.55 -2.39 -7.66
CA THR A 206 -5.83 -2.49 -6.98
C THR A 206 -5.81 -3.62 -5.97
N ILE A 207 -6.31 -3.36 -4.76
CA ILE A 207 -6.41 -4.32 -3.66
C ILE A 207 -7.80 -4.28 -3.02
N ASP A 208 -8.23 -5.43 -2.49
CA ASP A 208 -9.45 -5.52 -1.68
C ASP A 208 -9.14 -5.08 -0.23
N ILE A 209 -9.81 -4.02 0.21
CA ILE A 209 -9.71 -3.46 1.57
C ILE A 209 -10.98 -3.70 2.39
N SER A 210 -11.87 -4.60 1.96
CA SER A 210 -13.14 -4.91 2.63
C SER A 210 -12.93 -5.38 4.06
N ALA A 211 -11.97 -6.26 4.30
CA ALA A 211 -11.64 -6.74 5.64
C ALA A 211 -11.17 -5.60 6.56
N ARG A 212 -10.33 -4.69 6.03
CA ARG A 212 -9.89 -3.49 6.75
C ARG A 212 -11.06 -2.59 7.09
N LYS A 213 -11.94 -2.28 6.12
CA LYS A 213 -13.13 -1.44 6.33
C LYS A 213 -14.12 -2.05 7.32
N ALA A 214 -14.34 -3.36 7.26
CA ALA A 214 -15.20 -4.08 8.20
C ALA A 214 -14.67 -4.00 9.63
N LEU A 215 -13.36 -4.20 9.82
CA LEU A 215 -12.71 -4.05 11.12
C LEU A 215 -12.77 -2.61 11.65
N GLU A 216 -12.50 -1.62 10.78
CA GLU A 216 -12.64 -0.20 11.13
C GLU A 216 -14.08 0.14 11.56
N GLN A 217 -15.08 -0.38 10.84
CA GLN A 217 -16.49 -0.16 11.17
C GLN A 217 -16.89 -0.85 12.48
N GLN A 218 -16.46 -2.10 12.69
CA GLN A 218 -16.70 -2.82 13.93
C GLN A 218 -16.07 -2.10 15.12
N LEU A 219 -14.83 -1.63 14.97
CA LEU A 219 -14.15 -0.85 16.01
C LEU A 219 -14.91 0.44 16.32
N ARG A 220 -15.33 1.20 15.30
CA ARG A 220 -16.14 2.42 15.48
C ARG A 220 -17.46 2.14 16.19
N ALA A 221 -18.15 1.05 15.83
CA ALA A 221 -19.40 0.66 16.47
C ALA A 221 -19.20 0.27 17.94
N GLN A 222 -18.11 -0.44 18.26
CA GLN A 222 -17.77 -0.80 19.64
C GLN A 222 -17.40 0.45 20.47
N ILE A 223 -16.61 1.37 19.92
CA ILE A 223 -16.27 2.64 20.57
C ILE A 223 -17.54 3.46 20.86
N ALA A 224 -18.44 3.57 19.87
CA ALA A 224 -19.71 4.28 20.06
C ALA A 224 -20.58 3.63 21.14
N LEU A 225 -20.70 2.30 21.11
CA LEU A 225 -21.45 1.55 22.13
C LEU A 225 -20.87 1.74 23.54
N LEU A 226 -19.54 1.71 23.68
CA LEU A 226 -18.87 1.96 24.96
C LEU A 226 -19.11 3.39 25.45
N ALA A 227 -18.99 4.39 24.57
CA ALA A 227 -19.26 5.79 24.90
C ALA A 227 -20.71 6.01 25.35
N ASP A 228 -21.67 5.37 24.69
CA ASP A 228 -23.08 5.40 25.09
C ASP A 228 -23.30 4.71 26.43
N ALA A 229 -22.67 3.56 26.66
CA ALA A 229 -22.75 2.84 27.93
C ALA A 229 -22.17 3.65 29.11
N GLU A 230 -21.01 4.29 28.93
CA GLU A 230 -20.40 5.20 29.92
C GLU A 230 -21.34 6.35 30.26
N ARG A 231 -21.91 6.98 29.23
CA ARG A 231 -22.85 8.09 29.37
C ARG A 231 -24.13 7.67 30.11
N LEU A 232 -24.73 6.55 29.73
CA LEU A 232 -25.95 6.04 30.37
C LEU A 232 -25.70 5.60 31.81
N ALA A 233 -24.50 5.09 32.11
CA ALA A 233 -24.09 4.75 33.47
C ALA A 233 -23.69 5.97 34.32
N GLY A 234 -23.51 7.15 33.70
CA GLY A 234 -23.01 8.35 34.35
C GLY A 234 -21.61 8.17 34.94
N ARG A 235 -20.75 7.38 34.26
CA ARG A 235 -19.38 7.07 34.72
C ARG A 235 -18.37 7.54 33.70
N GLY A 236 -17.51 8.46 34.11
CA GLY A 236 -16.36 8.90 33.32
C GLY A 236 -15.14 8.03 33.61
N ALA A 237 -14.47 7.56 32.57
CA ALA A 237 -13.18 6.88 32.68
C ALA A 237 -12.00 7.84 32.46
N TRP A 238 -10.88 7.53 33.10
CA TRP A 238 -9.57 8.08 32.79
C TRP A 238 -8.50 6.99 32.89
N GLN A 239 -7.42 7.16 32.12
CA GLN A 239 -6.27 6.28 32.11
C GLN A 239 -5.00 7.12 32.17
N TRP A 240 -4.01 6.64 32.90
CA TRP A 240 -2.69 7.25 32.99
C TRP A 240 -1.60 6.21 32.72
N ARG A 241 -0.76 6.50 31.73
CA ARG A 241 0.48 5.75 31.46
C ARG A 241 1.64 6.45 32.16
N GLN A 242 2.12 5.89 33.26
CA GLN A 242 3.11 6.54 34.12
C GLN A 242 4.42 6.87 33.39
N ALA A 243 4.92 5.95 32.56
CA ALA A 243 6.22 6.11 31.90
C ALA A 243 6.26 7.28 30.90
N LEU A 244 5.13 7.56 30.23
CA LEU A 244 5.00 8.65 29.26
C LEU A 244 4.39 9.92 29.87
N ASP A 245 3.95 9.85 31.11
CA ASP A 245 3.03 10.79 31.77
C ASP A 245 1.85 11.18 30.87
N GLU A 246 1.25 10.20 30.19
CA GLU A 246 0.14 10.43 29.27
C GLU A 246 -1.18 10.10 29.96
N VAL A 247 -2.09 11.08 29.99
CA VAL A 247 -3.45 10.90 30.49
C VAL A 247 -4.43 10.95 29.34
N ILE A 248 -5.34 9.98 29.32
CA ILE A 248 -6.48 9.94 28.42
C ILE A 248 -7.74 9.95 29.29
N VAL A 249 -8.70 10.82 28.96
CA VAL A 249 -10.01 10.87 29.61
C VAL A 249 -11.11 10.59 28.59
N SER A 250 -12.20 9.98 29.07
CA SER A 250 -13.44 9.78 28.31
C SER A 250 -14.21 11.09 28.15
N ASP A 251 -15.13 11.13 27.19
CA ASP A 251 -16.04 12.27 27.01
C ASP A 251 -16.97 12.45 28.22
N GLU A 252 -17.38 11.33 28.85
CA GLU A 252 -18.22 11.40 30.05
C GLU A 252 -17.44 11.93 31.26
N TRP A 253 -16.13 11.65 31.36
CA TRP A 253 -15.27 12.32 32.34
C TRP A 253 -15.27 13.83 32.11
N CYS A 254 -15.09 14.30 30.87
CA CYS A 254 -15.15 15.72 30.54
C CYS A 254 -16.48 16.35 30.99
N ARG A 255 -17.62 15.69 30.75
CA ARG A 255 -18.94 16.16 31.20
C ARG A 255 -19.07 16.18 32.73
N LEU A 256 -18.63 15.13 33.42
CA LEU A 256 -18.70 15.06 34.88
C LEU A 256 -17.89 16.17 35.57
N PHE A 257 -16.77 16.54 34.95
CA PHE A 257 -15.87 17.59 35.44
C PHE A 257 -16.12 18.97 34.80
N GLY A 258 -17.10 19.11 33.91
CA GLY A 258 -17.44 20.37 33.24
C GLY A 258 -16.30 20.93 32.39
N VAL A 259 -15.44 20.07 31.84
CA VAL A 259 -14.25 20.44 31.05
C VAL A 259 -14.56 20.23 29.57
N GLU A 260 -14.21 21.21 28.74
CA GLU A 260 -14.29 21.07 27.28
C GLU A 260 -13.24 20.08 26.76
N ARG A 261 -13.51 19.43 25.62
CA ARG A 261 -12.64 18.36 25.11
C ARG A 261 -11.21 18.82 24.85
N ASP A 262 -11.05 20.05 24.36
CA ASP A 262 -9.74 20.63 24.05
C ASP A 262 -8.94 21.02 25.30
N ASP A 263 -9.62 21.23 26.43
CA ASP A 263 -9.04 21.56 27.73
C ASP A 263 -8.87 20.32 28.64
N ALA A 264 -9.10 19.13 28.09
CA ALA A 264 -8.98 17.89 28.82
C ALA A 264 -7.54 17.66 29.32
N PRO A 265 -7.37 17.10 30.53
CA PRO A 265 -6.03 16.82 31.06
C PRO A 265 -5.35 15.74 30.21
N HIS A 266 -4.12 16.03 29.79
CA HIS A 266 -3.25 15.12 29.06
C HIS A 266 -2.01 14.70 29.88
N ARG A 267 -1.79 15.32 31.05
CA ARG A 267 -0.73 14.99 32.03
C ARG A 267 -1.31 14.72 33.41
N HIS A 268 -0.64 13.90 34.22
CA HIS A 268 -1.11 13.56 35.56
C HIS A 268 -1.27 14.79 36.47
N ALA A 269 -0.35 15.77 36.36
CA ALA A 269 -0.43 17.00 37.13
C ALA A 269 -1.72 17.80 36.86
N GLN A 270 -2.21 17.82 35.61
CA GLN A 270 -3.45 18.50 35.23
C GLN A 270 -4.68 17.76 35.78
N LEU A 271 -4.66 16.42 35.74
CA LEU A 271 -5.70 15.60 36.35
C LEU A 271 -5.75 15.81 37.87
N GLN A 272 -4.59 15.83 38.54
CA GLN A 272 -4.47 16.05 39.97
C GLN A 272 -4.91 17.46 40.41
N ALA A 273 -4.74 18.46 39.55
CA ALA A 273 -5.20 19.82 39.82
C ALA A 273 -6.74 19.91 40.00
N ARG A 274 -7.50 18.96 39.42
CA ARG A 274 -8.95 18.85 39.59
C ARG A 274 -9.38 18.28 40.93
N VAL A 275 -8.46 17.77 41.76
CA VAL A 275 -8.75 17.30 43.12
C VAL A 275 -8.54 18.45 44.10
N HIS A 276 -9.45 18.61 45.07
CA HIS A 276 -9.35 19.59 46.14
C HIS A 276 -8.03 19.43 46.92
N PRO A 277 -7.29 20.51 47.24
CA PRO A 277 -5.96 20.44 47.87
C PRO A 277 -5.87 19.51 49.08
N ASP A 278 -6.84 19.57 49.99
CA ASP A 278 -6.90 18.72 51.19
C ASP A 278 -7.00 17.22 50.89
N ASP A 279 -7.58 16.83 49.75
CA ASP A 279 -7.88 15.43 49.42
C ASP A 279 -6.77 14.81 48.55
N ARG A 280 -5.87 15.63 48.00
CA ARG A 280 -4.78 15.20 47.10
C ARG A 280 -3.86 14.17 47.74
N ALA A 281 -3.37 14.46 48.95
CA ALA A 281 -2.40 13.60 49.63
C ALA A 281 -2.96 12.20 49.90
N ALA A 282 -4.24 12.12 50.31
CA ALA A 282 -4.91 10.85 50.60
C ALA A 282 -5.14 10.04 49.31
N ARG A 283 -5.64 10.68 48.24
CA ARG A 283 -5.82 10.04 46.93
C ARG A 283 -4.49 9.54 46.36
N ASP A 284 -3.44 10.37 46.43
CA ASP A 284 -2.12 10.01 45.91
C ASP A 284 -1.54 8.82 46.65
N ALA A 285 -1.64 8.78 47.98
CA ALA A 285 -1.20 7.61 48.76
C ALA A 285 -1.92 6.32 48.32
N ALA A 286 -3.25 6.35 48.16
CA ALA A 286 -4.03 5.20 47.71
C ALA A 286 -3.64 4.76 46.28
N LEU A 287 -3.41 5.73 45.38
CA LEU A 287 -2.98 5.46 44.01
C LEU A 287 -1.58 4.82 43.96
N HIS A 288 -0.61 5.39 44.68
CA HIS A 288 0.76 4.87 44.74
C HIS A 288 0.81 3.46 45.36
N GLU A 289 -0.01 3.21 46.38
CA GLU A 289 -0.13 1.87 46.97
C GLU A 289 -0.65 0.86 45.95
N ALA A 290 -1.70 1.20 45.19
CA ALA A 290 -2.21 0.33 44.13
C ALA A 290 -1.18 0.11 43.02
N MET A 291 -0.40 1.13 42.64
CA MET A 291 0.68 0.98 41.65
C MET A 291 1.77 0.03 42.15
N ALA A 292 2.20 0.17 43.40
CA ALA A 292 3.21 -0.70 44.01
C ALA A 292 2.72 -2.16 44.12
N LYS A 293 1.42 -2.36 44.39
CA LYS A 293 0.81 -3.68 44.54
C LYS A 293 0.21 -4.26 43.25
N GLN A 294 0.18 -3.49 42.16
CA GLN A 294 -0.55 -3.81 40.93
C GLN A 294 -2.02 -4.18 41.22
N GLY A 295 -2.65 -3.43 42.12
CA GLY A 295 -3.95 -3.74 42.70
C GLY A 295 -5.04 -2.73 42.37
N ASP A 296 -6.19 -2.93 43.02
CA ASP A 296 -7.34 -2.05 42.94
C ASP A 296 -7.26 -0.97 44.03
N TYR A 297 -7.76 0.23 43.75
CA TYR A 297 -7.96 1.28 44.74
C TYR A 297 -9.33 1.91 44.59
N ARG A 298 -9.75 2.57 45.66
CA ARG A 298 -10.97 3.37 45.72
C ARG A 298 -10.64 4.68 46.41
N ALA A 299 -11.15 5.78 45.86
CA ALA A 299 -10.98 7.10 46.42
C ALA A 299 -12.32 7.83 46.46
N LEU A 300 -12.57 8.55 47.55
CA LEU A 300 -13.67 9.50 47.67
C LEU A 300 -13.04 10.87 47.90
N TYR A 301 -13.27 11.80 46.99
CA TYR A 301 -12.63 13.11 47.02
C TYR A 301 -13.53 14.21 46.50
N ARG A 302 -13.24 15.45 46.91
CA ARG A 302 -13.85 16.65 46.37
C ARG A 302 -13.12 17.04 45.08
N ALA A 303 -13.86 17.08 43.97
CA ALA A 303 -13.40 17.59 42.69
C ALA A 303 -13.69 19.09 42.57
N LEU A 304 -12.75 19.83 42.00
CA LEU A 304 -12.84 21.24 41.65
C LEU A 304 -13.21 21.38 40.17
N LEU A 305 -14.41 21.91 39.92
CA LEU A 305 -14.91 22.19 38.58
C LEU A 305 -14.40 23.57 38.09
N PRO A 306 -14.33 23.82 36.77
CA PRO A 306 -13.87 25.11 36.22
C PRO A 306 -14.67 26.34 36.68
N ASP A 307 -15.95 26.15 37.02
CA ASP A 307 -16.83 27.21 37.55
C ASP A 307 -16.59 27.52 39.03
N GLY A 308 -15.65 26.82 39.68
CA GLY A 308 -15.34 26.94 41.11
C GLY A 308 -16.22 26.08 42.02
N THR A 309 -17.21 25.36 41.45
CA THR A 309 -18.07 24.45 42.21
C THR A 309 -17.28 23.23 42.67
N VAL A 310 -17.55 22.78 43.90
CA VAL A 310 -16.98 21.55 44.45
C VAL A 310 -17.99 20.42 44.32
N ARG A 311 -17.57 19.27 43.77
CA ARG A 311 -18.41 18.07 43.62
C ARG A 311 -17.74 16.87 44.29
N LEU A 312 -18.47 16.11 45.09
CA LEU A 312 -17.95 14.87 45.66
C LEU A 312 -17.94 13.78 44.59
N MET A 313 -16.78 13.16 44.37
CA MET A 313 -16.55 12.14 43.35
C MET A 313 -16.12 10.84 44.00
N LEU A 314 -16.73 9.74 43.57
CA LEU A 314 -16.26 8.41 43.88
C LEU A 314 -15.49 7.86 42.68
N GLU A 315 -14.25 7.44 42.94
CA GLU A 315 -13.34 6.85 41.97
C GLU A 315 -13.00 5.42 42.36
N GLN A 316 -13.00 4.53 41.38
CA GLN A 316 -12.56 3.15 41.49
C GLN A 316 -11.57 2.91 40.36
N GLY A 317 -10.35 2.51 40.69
CA GLY A 317 -9.31 2.27 39.70
C GLY A 317 -8.48 1.05 40.00
N ARG A 318 -7.65 0.71 39.01
CA ARG A 318 -6.76 -0.44 39.03
C ARG A 318 -5.44 -0.04 38.39
N ALA A 319 -4.34 -0.45 38.99
CA ALA A 319 -3.00 -0.33 38.43
C ALA A 319 -2.53 -1.68 37.90
N ARG A 320 -2.02 -1.71 36.67
CA ARG A 320 -1.47 -2.90 35.99
C ARG A 320 -0.12 -2.54 35.36
N PRO A 321 0.76 -3.52 35.11
CA PRO A 321 1.90 -3.31 34.22
C PRO A 321 1.43 -2.74 32.88
N ASP A 322 2.20 -1.81 32.31
CA ASP A 322 1.95 -1.34 30.95
C ASP A 322 2.37 -2.43 29.95
N ASP A 323 1.59 -2.62 28.89
CA ASP A 323 1.84 -3.70 27.92
C ASP A 323 3.01 -3.36 26.97
N GLU A 324 3.39 -2.08 26.88
CA GLU A 324 4.41 -1.55 25.96
C GLU A 324 5.71 -1.06 26.63
N GLY A 325 5.98 -1.46 27.89
CA GLY A 325 7.25 -1.14 28.57
C GLY A 325 7.28 -1.46 30.06
N ASP A 326 8.36 -1.09 30.76
CA ASP A 326 8.55 -1.32 32.21
C ASP A 326 7.73 -0.38 33.13
N GLY A 327 6.66 0.21 32.60
CA GLY A 327 5.83 1.20 33.30
C GLY A 327 4.60 0.59 33.98
N VAL A 328 3.87 1.43 34.73
CA VAL A 328 2.55 1.10 35.28
C VAL A 328 1.48 1.91 34.55
N ARG A 329 0.39 1.24 34.18
CA ARG A 329 -0.82 1.85 33.63
C ARG A 329 -1.93 1.81 34.67
N VAL A 330 -2.46 2.98 34.99
CA VAL A 330 -3.61 3.14 35.89
C VAL A 330 -4.84 3.39 35.05
N THR A 331 -5.91 2.64 35.28
CA THR A 331 -7.23 2.92 34.69
C THR A 331 -8.24 3.08 35.81
N ALA A 332 -9.05 4.13 35.76
CA ALA A 332 -10.07 4.37 36.77
C ALA A 332 -11.36 4.91 36.17
N MET A 333 -12.45 4.63 36.87
CA MET A 333 -13.77 5.16 36.59
C MET A 333 -14.18 6.05 37.76
N CYS A 334 -14.84 7.15 37.44
CA CYS A 334 -15.36 8.11 38.39
C CYS A 334 -16.83 8.39 38.11
N ARG A 335 -17.56 8.73 39.17
CA ARG A 335 -18.93 9.22 39.10
C ARG A 335 -19.17 10.21 40.24
N ALA A 336 -20.21 11.02 40.12
CA ALA A 336 -20.70 11.79 41.25
C ALA A 336 -21.04 10.82 42.41
N ALA A 337 -20.56 11.13 43.61
CA ALA A 337 -20.85 10.34 44.79
C ALA A 337 -22.27 10.60 45.28
N GLU A 338 -22.96 9.53 45.69
CA GLU A 338 -24.26 9.60 46.35
C GLU A 338 -24.06 9.67 47.88
N PRO A 339 -25.06 10.14 48.65
CA PRO A 339 -24.95 10.21 50.11
C PRO A 339 -24.59 8.85 50.77
N ALA A 340 -25.07 7.75 50.20
CA ALA A 340 -24.75 6.40 50.66
C ALA A 340 -23.27 6.02 50.46
N ASP A 341 -22.59 6.59 49.47
CA ASP A 341 -21.17 6.31 49.20
C ASP A 341 -20.28 6.85 50.32
N ALA A 342 -20.58 8.04 50.85
CA ALA A 342 -19.83 8.63 51.94
C ALA A 342 -19.91 7.77 53.22
N ILE A 343 -21.10 7.23 53.51
CA ILE A 343 -21.33 6.34 54.63
C ILE A 343 -20.57 5.02 54.41
N ALA A 344 -20.74 4.40 53.24
CA ALA A 344 -20.09 3.13 52.91
C ALA A 344 -18.55 3.24 52.94
N PHE A 345 -18.00 4.33 52.43
CA PHE A 345 -16.55 4.59 52.43
C PHE A 345 -16.00 4.78 53.84
N ALA A 346 -16.74 5.44 54.73
CA ALA A 346 -16.34 5.61 56.14
C ALA A 346 -16.44 4.31 56.96
N THR A 347 -17.36 3.40 56.59
CA THR A 347 -17.58 2.13 57.31
C THR A 347 -16.77 0.94 56.81
N GLN A 348 -16.10 1.06 55.65
CA GLN A 348 -15.19 0.02 55.17
C GLN A 348 -13.87 0.14 55.93
N PRO A 349 -13.44 -0.88 56.72
CA PRO A 349 -12.06 -0.92 57.18
C PRO A 349 -11.16 -0.92 55.93
N ALA A 350 -10.07 -0.15 55.95
CA ALA A 350 -9.06 -0.16 54.90
C ALA A 350 -8.78 -1.62 54.52
N ALA A 351 -9.27 -2.05 53.36
CA ALA A 351 -9.37 -3.47 53.05
C ALA A 351 -7.95 -4.06 53.09
N ALA A 352 -7.72 -4.92 54.09
CA ALA A 352 -6.52 -5.72 54.17
C ALA A 352 -6.40 -6.50 52.85
N ALA A 353 -5.36 -6.20 52.09
CA ALA A 353 -5.02 -6.87 50.86
C ALA A 353 -5.07 -8.39 51.09
N THR A 354 -6.02 -9.06 50.44
CA THR A 354 -6.04 -10.52 50.40
C THR A 354 -5.28 -10.92 49.14
N PRO A 355 -4.11 -11.57 49.23
CA PRO A 355 -3.37 -12.03 48.06
C PRO A 355 -4.04 -13.30 47.51
N HIS A 356 -4.32 -13.32 46.20
CA HIS A 356 -4.61 -14.53 45.45
C HIS A 356 -3.62 -14.68 44.30
#